data_AF-A0A3N5SGU9-F1
#
_entry.id   AF-A0A3N5SGU9-F1
#
_cell.length_a   1.000
_cell.length_b   1.000
_cell.length_c   1.000
_cell.angle_alpha   90.00
_cell.angle_beta   90.00
_cell.angle_gamma   90.00
#
_symmetry.space_group_name_H-M   'P 1'
#
loop_
_entity.id
_entity.type
_entity.pdbx_description
1 polymer ?
#
loop_
_entity_poly.entity_id
_entity_poly.type
_entity_poly.pdbx_seq_one_letter_code
_entity_poly.pdbx_strand_id
1 'polypeptide(L)'
;MVSQLYGVLRPDGKSERAIFVIDKTGIIRYIDIHDIDDQPDNEVLFGVLEELEPEASAGYKILMQKYQTDPLPDADVVIYCTPWCPDCRTLREYLNDCSVPYQEIDISRNIAAARLVREWAAGKEVTPVIRIRNSDVIIEFDRPRLDAALEKLHVLP
;
A
#
# COMPACT_ATOMS: atom_id res chain seq x y z
N MET A 1 -31.34 8.57 3.87
CA MET A 1 -30.51 7.65 3.05
C MET A 1 -29.92 6.57 3.95
N VAL A 2 -29.63 5.37 3.41
CA VAL A 2 -29.02 4.28 4.20
C VAL A 2 -27.70 4.70 4.87
N SER A 3 -26.88 5.50 4.19
CA SER A 3 -25.61 6.03 4.73
C SER A 3 -25.75 6.93 5.97
N GLN A 4 -26.89 7.59 6.16
CA GLN A 4 -27.17 8.37 7.38
C GLN A 4 -27.49 7.46 8.58
N LEU A 5 -28.20 6.36 8.34
CA LEU A 5 -28.59 5.42 9.41
C LEU A 5 -27.38 4.81 10.11
N TYR A 6 -26.29 4.61 9.36
CA TYR A 6 -25.06 4.03 9.88
C TYR A 6 -23.98 5.08 10.19
N GLY A 7 -24.30 6.38 10.19
CA GLY A 7 -23.34 7.44 10.58
C GLY A 7 -22.21 7.69 9.58
N VAL A 8 -22.32 7.18 8.34
CA VAL A 8 -21.29 7.32 7.31
C VAL A 8 -21.43 8.62 6.51
N LEU A 9 -22.63 9.21 6.47
CA LEU A 9 -22.87 10.41 5.66
C LEU A 9 -22.38 11.69 6.34
N ARG A 10 -21.52 12.43 5.64
CA ARG A 10 -21.04 13.76 6.02
C ARG A 10 -22.04 14.87 5.70
N PRO A 11 -21.93 16.04 6.36
CA PRO A 11 -22.76 17.22 6.05
C PRO A 11 -22.62 17.73 4.61
N ASP A 12 -21.46 17.52 3.97
CA ASP A 12 -21.18 17.93 2.58
C ASP A 12 -21.70 16.93 1.53
N GLY A 13 -22.40 15.87 1.97
CA GLY A 13 -23.01 14.87 1.11
C GLY A 13 -22.06 13.73 0.69
N LYS A 14 -20.80 13.73 1.17
CA LYS A 14 -19.85 12.63 0.94
C LYS A 14 -19.95 11.56 2.03
N SER A 15 -19.41 10.38 1.75
CA SER A 15 -19.26 9.33 2.76
C SER A 15 -17.91 9.43 3.46
N GLU A 16 -17.89 9.20 4.77
CA GLU A 16 -16.68 8.77 5.46
C GLU A 16 -16.16 7.44 4.92
N ARG A 17 -14.91 7.10 5.21
CA ARG A 17 -14.38 5.78 4.90
C ARG A 17 -14.95 4.79 5.92
N ALA A 18 -15.72 3.82 5.43
CA ALA A 18 -16.39 2.86 6.27
C ALA A 18 -16.16 1.42 5.82
N ILE A 19 -15.89 0.53 6.78
CA ILE A 19 -15.84 -0.92 6.59
C ILE A 19 -17.00 -1.54 7.35
N PHE A 20 -17.74 -2.41 6.66
CA PHE A 20 -18.80 -3.23 7.25
C PHE A 20 -18.45 -4.69 7.03
N VAL A 21 -18.44 -5.48 8.10
CA VAL A 21 -18.39 -6.95 7.99
C VAL A 21 -19.78 -7.48 8.26
N ILE A 22 -20.33 -8.18 7.27
CA ILE A 22 -21.66 -8.77 7.31
C ILE A 22 -21.50 -10.27 7.21
N ASP A 23 -22.08 -11.01 8.15
CA ASP A 23 -22.03 -12.47 8.09
C ASP A 23 -22.96 -13.04 7.00
N LYS A 24 -22.88 -14.35 6.78
CA LYS A 24 -23.68 -15.07 5.77
C LYS A 24 -25.19 -15.03 6.03
N THR A 25 -25.63 -14.65 7.24
CA THR A 25 -27.05 -14.49 7.58
C THR A 25 -27.54 -13.06 7.36
N GLY A 26 -26.67 -12.14 6.92
CA GLY A 26 -26.99 -10.75 6.66
C GLY A 26 -26.87 -9.85 7.90
N ILE A 27 -26.27 -10.34 8.99
CA ILE A 27 -26.09 -9.55 10.22
C ILE A 27 -24.77 -8.81 10.15
N ILE A 28 -24.80 -7.49 10.41
CA ILE A 28 -23.59 -6.69 10.55
C ILE A 28 -22.89 -7.08 11.86
N ARG A 29 -21.66 -7.56 11.76
CA ARG A 29 -20.83 -8.03 12.87
C ARG A 29 -19.76 -7.04 13.29
N TYR A 30 -19.38 -6.15 12.37
CA TYR A 30 -18.40 -5.10 12.62
C TYR A 30 -18.71 -3.90 11.74
N ILE A 31 -18.56 -2.73 12.34
CA ILE A 31 -18.65 -1.43 11.66
C ILE A 31 -17.43 -0.64 12.10
N ASP A 32 -16.74 -0.08 11.13
CA ASP A 32 -15.60 0.77 11.34
C ASP A 32 -15.70 2.00 10.46
N ILE A 33 -15.69 3.19 11.07
CA ILE A 33 -15.91 4.46 10.37
C ILE A 33 -14.79 5.39 10.78
N HIS A 34 -14.05 5.85 9.79
CA HIS A 34 -12.89 6.72 9.94
C HIS A 34 -13.00 7.91 9.00
N ASP A 35 -12.21 8.95 9.26
CA ASP A 35 -12.03 10.03 8.30
C ASP A 35 -11.65 9.46 6.93
N ILE A 36 -12.17 10.06 5.86
CA ILE A 36 -11.92 9.61 4.50
C ILE A 36 -10.42 9.52 4.15
N ASP A 37 -9.58 10.35 4.77
CA ASP A 37 -8.14 10.42 4.52
C ASP A 37 -7.35 9.38 5.34
N ASP A 38 -7.95 8.79 6.36
CA ASP A 38 -7.31 7.80 7.23
C ASP A 38 -7.46 6.38 6.69
N GLN A 39 -6.38 5.59 6.75
CA GLN A 39 -6.42 4.18 6.39
C GLN A 39 -6.75 3.33 7.64
N PRO A 40 -7.86 2.57 7.65
CA PRO A 40 -8.18 1.68 8.75
C PRO A 40 -7.16 0.54 8.84
N ASP A 41 -6.98 0.02 10.05
CA ASP A 41 -6.04 -1.08 10.31
C ASP A 41 -6.62 -2.41 9.81
N ASN A 42 -5.89 -3.05 8.89
CA ASN A 42 -6.29 -4.34 8.33
C ASN A 42 -6.22 -5.47 9.38
N GLU A 43 -5.36 -5.37 10.40
CA GLU A 43 -5.23 -6.42 11.43
C GLU A 43 -6.52 -6.58 12.25
N VAL A 44 -7.22 -5.47 12.54
CA VAL A 44 -8.52 -5.51 13.23
C VAL A 44 -9.55 -6.24 12.38
N LEU A 45 -9.63 -5.91 11.08
CA LEU A 45 -10.53 -6.55 10.14
C LEU A 45 -10.26 -8.07 10.05
N PHE A 46 -8.99 -8.47 10.01
CA PHE A 46 -8.65 -9.90 9.97
C PHE A 46 -9.02 -10.62 11.26
N GLY A 47 -8.87 -9.98 12.43
CA GLY A 47 -9.33 -10.53 13.70
C GLY A 47 -10.84 -10.80 13.69
N VAL A 48 -11.63 -9.84 13.20
CA VAL A 48 -13.09 -10.00 13.04
C VAL A 48 -13.42 -11.16 12.09
N LEU A 49 -12.74 -11.23 10.94
CA LEU A 49 -12.99 -12.29 9.96
C LEU A 49 -12.60 -13.68 10.50
N GLU A 50 -11.54 -13.77 11.30
CA GLU A 50 -11.13 -15.00 11.95
C GLU A 50 -12.16 -15.48 12.98
N GLU A 51 -12.76 -14.57 13.74
CA GLU A 51 -13.84 -14.91 14.69
C GLU A 51 -15.09 -15.44 13.97
N LEU A 52 -15.45 -14.85 12.82
CA LEU A 52 -16.65 -15.23 12.08
C LEU A 52 -16.49 -16.52 11.28
N GLU A 53 -15.34 -16.70 10.63
CA GLU A 53 -15.09 -17.82 9.71
C GLU A 53 -13.65 -18.36 9.87
N PRO A 54 -13.35 -19.11 10.94
CA PRO A 54 -12.00 -19.61 11.22
C PRO A 54 -11.43 -20.51 10.11
N GLU A 55 -12.28 -21.29 9.44
CA GLU A 55 -11.86 -22.18 8.36
C GLU A 55 -11.44 -21.40 7.10
N ALA A 56 -12.11 -20.30 6.80
CA ALA A 56 -11.76 -19.41 5.68
C ALA A 56 -10.50 -18.58 5.98
N SER A 57 -10.28 -18.21 7.25
CA SER A 57 -9.13 -17.41 7.69
C SER A 57 -7.80 -18.20 7.64
N ALA A 58 -7.84 -19.53 7.79
CA ALA A 58 -6.64 -20.37 7.71
C ALA A 58 -5.94 -20.30 6.34
N GLY A 59 -6.71 -20.31 5.24
CA GLY A 59 -6.16 -20.15 3.89
C GLY A 59 -5.51 -18.78 3.69
N TYR A 60 -6.09 -17.73 4.28
CA TYR A 60 -5.53 -16.39 4.27
C TYR A 60 -4.20 -16.29 5.04
N LYS A 61 -4.10 -16.91 6.22
CA LYS A 61 -2.85 -16.95 7.01
C LYS A 61 -1.71 -17.62 6.24
N ILE A 62 -1.99 -18.72 5.55
CA ILE A 62 -1.01 -19.43 4.71
C ILE A 62 -0.54 -18.52 3.56
N LEU A 63 -1.47 -17.83 2.90
CA LEU A 63 -1.13 -16.85 1.85
C LEU A 63 -0.26 -15.72 2.42
N MET A 64 -0.63 -15.13 3.56
CA MET A 64 0.14 -14.04 4.18
C MET A 64 1.55 -14.46 4.60
N GLN A 65 1.72 -15.64 5.20
CA GLN A 65 3.05 -16.16 5.55
C GLN A 65 3.93 -16.35 4.31
N LYS A 66 3.34 -16.85 3.21
CA LYS A 66 4.07 -16.97 1.94
C LYS A 66 4.52 -15.59 1.43
N TYR A 67 3.65 -14.59 1.46
CA TYR A 67 3.99 -13.23 1.00
C TYR A 67 5.03 -12.55 1.90
N GLN A 68 5.05 -12.82 3.22
CA GLN A 68 6.05 -12.27 4.15
C GLN A 68 7.49 -12.76 3.90
N THR A 69 7.67 -13.86 3.17
CA THR A 69 8.98 -14.49 2.94
C THR A 69 9.62 -14.13 1.61
N ASP A 70 9.00 -13.26 0.79
CA ASP A 70 9.62 -12.85 -0.47
C ASP A 70 10.88 -12.03 -0.17
N PRO A 71 12.06 -12.46 -0.65
CA PRO A 71 13.29 -11.73 -0.44
C PRO A 71 13.14 -10.33 -1.04
N LEU A 72 13.70 -9.33 -0.34
CA LEU A 72 13.81 -7.99 -0.91
C LEU A 72 14.51 -8.10 -2.27
N PRO A 73 13.96 -7.47 -3.32
CA PRO A 73 14.55 -7.50 -4.65
C PRO A 73 16.01 -7.05 -4.64
N ASP A 74 16.89 -7.86 -5.24
CA ASP A 74 18.33 -7.57 -5.39
C ASP A 74 18.60 -6.72 -6.63
N ALA A 75 18.01 -5.52 -6.66
CA ALA A 75 18.29 -4.51 -7.66
C ALA A 75 18.82 -3.23 -7.00
N ASP A 76 19.57 -2.47 -7.78
CA ASP A 76 20.15 -1.18 -7.37
C ASP A 76 19.07 -0.12 -7.14
N VAL A 77 18.09 -0.07 -8.03
CA VAL A 77 16.89 0.76 -7.90
C VAL A 77 15.67 -0.14 -7.90
N VAL A 78 14.82 0.01 -6.89
CA VAL A 78 13.55 -0.69 -6.78
C VAL A 78 12.45 0.33 -6.54
N ILE A 79 11.42 0.29 -7.37
CA ILE A 79 10.26 1.14 -7.23
C ILE A 79 9.06 0.32 -6.76
N TYR A 80 8.36 0.82 -5.76
CA TYR A 80 7.15 0.26 -5.19
C TYR A 80 5.99 1.11 -5.67
N CYS A 81 5.18 0.55 -6.56
CA CYS A 81 4.19 1.28 -7.34
C CYS A 81 2.84 0.58 -7.33
N THR A 82 1.82 1.29 -7.77
CA THR A 82 0.56 0.69 -8.24
C THR A 82 0.37 0.97 -9.74
N PRO A 83 -0.34 0.10 -10.49
CA PRO A 83 -0.52 0.28 -11.93
C PRO A 83 -1.27 1.56 -12.32
N TRP A 84 -2.14 2.06 -11.44
CA TRP A 84 -3.02 3.20 -11.69
C TRP A 84 -2.48 4.54 -11.16
N CYS A 85 -1.41 4.55 -10.37
CA CYS A 85 -0.89 5.78 -9.79
C CYS A 85 -0.23 6.67 -10.86
N PRO A 86 -0.68 7.94 -11.03
CA PRO A 86 -0.08 8.90 -11.96
C PRO A 86 1.40 9.17 -11.68
N ASP A 87 1.78 9.37 -10.43
CA ASP A 87 3.18 9.66 -10.07
C ASP A 87 4.10 8.46 -10.30
N CYS A 88 3.57 7.23 -10.15
CA CYS A 88 4.29 6.02 -10.57
C CYS A 88 4.54 6.02 -12.09
N ARG A 89 3.61 6.54 -12.89
CA ARG A 89 3.81 6.67 -14.34
C ARG A 89 4.93 7.68 -14.63
N THR A 90 4.87 8.86 -14.03
CA THR A 90 5.90 9.90 -14.17
C THR A 90 7.28 9.38 -13.76
N LEU A 91 7.38 8.64 -12.65
CA LEU A 91 8.63 8.04 -12.19
C LEU A 91 9.19 7.02 -13.19
N ARG A 92 8.35 6.14 -13.76
CA ARG A 92 8.80 5.17 -14.78
C ARG A 92 9.35 5.88 -16.01
N GLU A 93 8.62 6.88 -16.52
CA GLU A 93 9.04 7.69 -17.67
C GLU A 93 10.39 8.34 -17.37
N TYR A 94 10.54 8.94 -16.19
CA TYR A 94 11.79 9.55 -15.76
C TYR A 94 12.98 8.58 -15.74
N LEU A 95 12.82 7.43 -15.09
CA LEU A 95 13.89 6.43 -14.99
C LEU A 95 14.26 5.87 -16.37
N ASN A 96 13.27 5.68 -17.25
CA ASN A 96 13.50 5.23 -18.62
C ASN A 96 14.26 6.27 -19.45
N ASP A 97 13.88 7.55 -19.36
CA ASP A 97 14.56 8.65 -20.06
C ASP A 97 16.02 8.79 -19.61
N CYS A 98 16.29 8.59 -18.31
CA CYS A 98 17.63 8.57 -17.75
C CYS A 98 18.39 7.24 -17.97
N SER A 99 17.77 6.24 -18.62
CA SER A 99 18.33 4.89 -18.81
C SER A 99 18.76 4.21 -17.49
N VAL A 100 18.06 4.50 -16.40
CA VAL A 100 18.32 3.93 -15.07
C VAL A 100 17.60 2.57 -14.98
N PRO A 101 18.33 1.45 -14.83
CA PRO A 101 17.70 0.15 -14.65
C PRO A 101 17.02 0.08 -13.28
N TYR A 102 15.77 -0.39 -13.26
CA TYR A 102 15.01 -0.56 -12.02
C TYR A 102 14.18 -1.85 -12.04
N GLN A 103 13.89 -2.36 -10.84
CA GLN A 103 12.86 -3.38 -10.64
C GLN A 103 11.61 -2.74 -10.06
N GLU A 104 10.45 -2.99 -10.67
CA GLU A 104 9.16 -2.53 -10.14
C GLU A 104 8.48 -3.66 -9.35
N ILE A 105 7.98 -3.31 -8.16
CA ILE A 105 7.07 -4.14 -7.38
C ILE A 105 5.70 -3.48 -7.36
N ASP A 106 4.70 -4.18 -7.88
CA ASP A 106 3.29 -3.82 -7.74
C ASP A 106 2.80 -4.15 -6.33
N ILE A 107 2.69 -3.13 -5.48
CA ILE A 107 2.28 -3.31 -4.09
C ILE A 107 0.80 -3.68 -3.96
N SER A 108 -0.02 -3.44 -4.99
CA SER A 108 -1.44 -3.86 -4.97
C SER A 108 -1.60 -5.38 -5.05
N ARG A 109 -0.54 -6.08 -5.46
CA ARG A 109 -0.52 -7.55 -5.61
C ARG A 109 0.49 -8.20 -4.68
N ASN A 110 1.28 -7.42 -3.95
CA ASN A 110 2.28 -7.90 -3.01
C ASN A 110 2.09 -7.24 -1.64
N ILE A 111 1.46 -7.99 -0.73
CA ILE A 111 1.08 -7.51 0.60
C ILE A 111 2.31 -7.23 1.47
N ALA A 112 3.39 -7.99 1.33
CA ALA A 112 4.63 -7.71 2.07
C ALA A 112 5.29 -6.43 1.60
N ALA A 113 5.29 -6.17 0.29
CA ALA A 113 5.77 -4.91 -0.26
C ALA A 113 4.92 -3.71 0.17
N ALA A 114 3.59 -3.84 0.18
CA ALA A 114 2.68 -2.83 0.70
C ALA A 114 2.93 -2.55 2.20
N ARG A 115 3.22 -3.60 2.99
CA ARG A 115 3.60 -3.45 4.39
C ARG A 115 4.92 -2.69 4.55
N LEU A 116 5.96 -3.02 3.79
CA LEU A 116 7.23 -2.29 3.81
C LEU A 116 7.04 -0.80 3.47
N VAL A 117 6.21 -0.51 2.46
CA VAL A 117 5.83 0.86 2.11
C VAL A 117 5.22 1.58 3.31
N ARG A 118 4.26 0.97 4.02
CA ARG A 118 3.69 1.56 5.24
C ARG A 118 4.74 1.76 6.33
N GLU A 119 5.63 0.79 6.54
CA GLU A 119 6.71 0.89 7.54
C GLU A 119 7.64 2.07 7.23
N TRP A 120 7.97 2.31 5.96
CA TRP A 120 8.78 3.47 5.55
C TRP A 120 8.00 4.79 5.59
N ALA A 121 6.72 4.79 5.21
CA ALA A 121 5.89 5.98 5.07
C ALA A 121 5.00 6.27 6.28
N ALA A 122 5.49 5.99 7.48
CA ALA A 122 4.83 6.31 8.75
C ALA A 122 3.36 5.80 8.82
N GLY A 123 3.16 4.56 8.38
CA GLY A 123 1.87 3.86 8.37
C GLY A 123 1.05 4.04 7.10
N LYS A 124 1.42 4.96 6.20
CA LYS A 124 0.64 5.25 5.00
C LYS A 124 1.03 4.35 3.83
N GLU A 125 0.05 3.82 3.09
CA GLU A 125 0.30 3.12 1.83
C GLU A 125 0.34 4.13 0.66
N VAL A 126 1.44 4.89 0.55
CA VAL A 126 1.66 5.88 -0.51
C VAL A 126 2.54 5.30 -1.63
N THR A 127 2.33 5.77 -2.87
CA THR A 127 3.18 5.40 -4.01
C THR A 127 3.42 6.61 -4.91
N PRO A 128 4.57 6.70 -5.60
CA PRO A 128 5.67 5.73 -5.60
C PRO A 128 6.52 5.79 -4.32
N VAL A 129 7.17 4.68 -3.98
CA VAL A 129 8.29 4.64 -3.03
C VAL A 129 9.51 4.06 -3.75
N ILE A 130 10.68 4.68 -3.59
CA ILE A 130 11.90 4.32 -4.29
C ILE A 130 12.95 3.88 -3.27
N ARG A 131 13.40 2.63 -3.39
CA ARG A 131 14.54 2.10 -2.64
C ARG A 131 15.75 2.09 -3.54
N ILE A 132 16.83 2.73 -3.09
CA ILE A 132 18.11 2.80 -3.80
C ILE A 132 19.17 2.09 -2.94
N ARG A 133 19.99 1.23 -3.53
CA ARG A 133 21.05 0.52 -2.81
C ARG A 133 22.00 1.55 -2.16
N ASN A 134 22.35 1.32 -0.89
CA ASN A 134 23.23 2.19 -0.10
C ASN A 134 22.73 3.63 0.08
N SER A 135 21.43 3.89 -0.09
CA SER A 135 20.79 5.19 0.15
C SER A 135 19.52 5.03 0.97
N ASP A 136 19.03 6.13 1.54
CA ASP A 136 17.73 6.16 2.21
C ASP A 136 16.58 5.91 1.21
N VAL A 137 15.45 5.43 1.73
CA VAL A 137 14.22 5.27 0.97
C VAL A 137 13.62 6.64 0.68
N ILE A 138 13.21 6.87 -0.57
CA ILE A 138 12.52 8.08 -1.03
C ILE A 138 11.03 7.77 -1.09
N ILE A 139 10.24 8.56 -0.38
CA ILE A 139 8.78 8.45 -0.33
C ILE A 139 8.23 9.55 -1.25
N GLU A 140 7.29 9.18 -2.13
CA GLU A 140 6.78 10.01 -3.22
C GLU A 140 7.84 10.33 -4.29
N PHE A 141 7.40 10.94 -5.39
CA PHE A 141 8.31 11.34 -6.46
C PHE A 141 8.95 12.71 -6.17
N ASP A 142 10.16 12.67 -5.59
CA ASP A 142 11.02 13.84 -5.38
C ASP A 142 12.23 13.76 -6.31
N ARG A 143 12.17 14.49 -7.43
CA ARG A 143 13.21 14.45 -8.46
C ARG A 143 14.59 14.93 -7.95
N PRO A 144 14.73 16.11 -7.30
CA PRO A 144 16.01 16.53 -6.76
C PRO A 144 16.65 15.52 -5.81
N ARG A 145 15.85 14.88 -4.94
CA ARG A 145 16.34 13.87 -4.01
C ARG A 145 16.72 12.58 -4.72
N LEU A 146 15.95 12.17 -5.73
CA LEU A 146 16.23 11.01 -6.56
C LEU A 146 17.55 11.18 -7.32
N ASP A 147 17.78 12.34 -7.93
CA ASP A 147 19.00 12.63 -8.70
C ASP A 147 20.24 12.55 -7.80
N ALA A 148 20.21 13.20 -6.65
CA ALA A 148 21.30 13.14 -5.67
C ALA A 148 21.59 11.72 -5.15
N ALA A 149 20.57 10.86 -5.09
CA ALA A 149 20.74 9.46 -4.67
C ALA A 149 21.31 8.59 -5.80
N LEU A 150 20.89 8.80 -7.05
CA LEU A 150 21.39 8.08 -8.21
C LEU A 150 22.84 8.48 -8.56
N GLU A 151 23.22 9.74 -8.38
CA GLU A 151 24.61 10.21 -8.50
C GLU A 151 25.55 9.46 -7.54
N LYS A 152 25.15 9.31 -6.27
CA LYS A 152 25.93 8.57 -5.26
C LYS A 152 26.12 7.09 -5.61
N LEU A 153 25.16 6.52 -6.33
CA LEU A 153 25.22 5.14 -6.80
C LEU A 153 26.04 5.00 -8.11
N HIS A 154 26.46 6.11 -8.71
CA HIS A 154 27.12 6.20 -10.03
C HIS A 154 26.26 5.64 -11.17
N VAL A 155 24.94 5.85 -11.11
CA VAL A 155 23.97 5.32 -12.11
C VAL A 155 23.58 6.38 -13.15
N LEU A 156 23.82 7.66 -12.87
CA LEU A 156 23.65 8.74 -13.84
C LEU A 156 24.96 9.00 -14.62
N PRO A 157 24.90 9.25 -15.94
CA PRO A 157 26.05 9.54 -16.79
C PRO A 157 26.68 10.91 -16.54
#